data_AF-A0A0Q6L3L1-F1
#
_entry.id   AF-A0A0Q6L3L1-F1
#
_cell.length_a   1.000
_cell.length_b   1.000
_cell.length_c   1.000
_cell.angle_alpha   90.00
_cell.angle_beta   90.00
_cell.angle_gamma   90.00
#
_symmetry.space_group_name_H-M   'P 1'
#
loop_
_entity.id
_entity.type
_entity.pdbx_description
1 polymer ?
#
loop_
_entity_poly.entity_id
_entity_poly.type
_entity_poly.pdbx_seq_one_letter_code
_entity_poly.pdbx_strand_id
1 'polypeptide(L)' 'MVRGPSVADRFVAFDMLTAVAVAFSALTAVLTGRSAFLDIALGLSLINFVATAAFAVFLERKGGGR' A
#
# COMPACT_ATOMS: atom_id res chain seq x y z
N MET A 1 6.29 8.48 6.46
CA MET A 1 6.41 7.33 7.38
C MET A 1 7.05 7.67 8.74
N VAL A 2 8.18 8.39 8.82
CA VAL A 2 8.92 8.55 10.11
C VAL A 2 8.40 9.67 11.02
N ARG A 3 7.90 10.79 10.47
CA ARG A 3 7.54 11.99 11.25
C ARG A 3 6.02 12.24 11.40
N GLY A 4 5.18 11.32 10.95
CA GLY A 4 3.73 11.48 11.07
C GLY A 4 3.28 11.48 12.54
N PRO A 5 2.47 12.45 13.01
CA PRO A 5 2.02 12.54 14.40
C PRO A 5 1.04 11.42 14.77
N SER A 6 0.21 10.97 13.83
CA SER A 6 -0.74 9.86 14.02
C SER A 6 -0.23 8.57 13.37
N VAL A 7 -0.61 7.43 13.94
CA VAL A 7 -0.40 6.10 13.30
C VAL A 7 -1.08 6.04 11.94
N ALA A 8 -2.24 6.67 11.79
CA ALA A 8 -2.96 6.75 10.52
C ALA A 8 -2.14 7.47 9.44
N ASP A 9 -1.52 8.59 9.80
CA ASP A 9 -0.70 9.40 8.89
C ASP A 9 0.54 8.63 8.40
N ARG A 10 1.15 7.83 9.29
CA ARG A 10 2.28 6.96 8.92
C ARG A 10 1.85 5.84 7.99
N PHE A 11 0.65 5.28 8.19
CA PHE A 11 0.10 4.22 7.35
C PHE A 11 -0.28 4.74 5.96
N VAL A 12 -0.90 5.92 5.86
CA VAL A 12 -1.16 6.56 4.55
C VAL A 12 0.14 6.81 3.78
N ALA A 13 1.19 7.29 4.47
CA ALA A 13 2.50 7.45 3.84
C ALA A 13 3.11 6.12 3.36
N PHE A 14 2.79 5.00 4.02
CA PHE A 14 3.20 3.66 3.57
C PHE A 14 2.40 3.22 2.34
N ASP A 15 1.08 3.42 2.34
CA ASP A 15 0.19 3.13 1.21
C ASP A 15 0.66 3.85 -0.07
N MET A 16 1.01 5.13 0.05
CA MET A 16 1.58 5.91 -1.05
C MET A 16 2.93 5.37 -1.54
N LEU A 17 3.79 4.88 -0.63
CA LEU A 17 5.06 4.25 -1.02
C LEU A 17 4.80 2.96 -1.82
N THR A 18 3.84 2.16 -1.40
CA THR A 18 3.45 0.95 -2.14
C THR A 18 2.88 1.31 -3.52
N ALA A 19 2.08 2.37 -3.64
CA ALA A 19 1.61 2.86 -4.93
C ALA A 19 2.76 3.25 -5.87
N VAL A 20 3.80 3.90 -5.35
CA VAL A 20 5.03 4.20 -6.13
C VAL A 20 5.74 2.92 -6.55
N ALA A 21 5.84 1.91 -5.67
CA ALA A 21 6.44 0.63 -6.00
C ALA A 21 5.67 -0.09 -7.13
N VAL A 22 4.33 -0.08 -7.07
CA VAL A 22 3.45 -0.62 -8.12
C VAL A 22 3.67 0.10 -9.45
N ALA A 23 3.74 1.44 -9.44
CA ALA A 23 4.01 2.23 -10.63
C ALA A 23 5.40 1.92 -11.23
N PHE A 24 6.41 1.73 -10.37
CA PHE A 24 7.75 1.34 -10.80
C PHE A 24 7.77 -0.06 -11.42
N SER A 25 7.06 -1.03 -10.83
CA SER A 25 6.90 -2.37 -11.40
C SER A 25 6.20 -2.32 -12.77
N ALA A 26 5.12 -1.55 -12.89
CA ALA A 26 4.40 -1.38 -14.16
C ALA A 26 5.29 -0.73 -15.24
N LEU A 27 6.05 0.32 -14.89
CA LEU A 27 6.99 0.94 -15.82
C LEU A 27 8.09 -0.04 -16.25
N THR A 28 8.60 -0.85 -15.31
CA THR A 28 9.60 -1.88 -15.60
C THR A 28 9.05 -2.95 -16.54
N ALA A 29 7.77 -3.33 -16.42
CA ALA A 29 7.11 -4.24 -17.34
C ALA A 29 7.14 -3.70 -18.77
N VAL A 30 6.83 -2.40 -18.95
CA VAL A 30 6.84 -1.73 -20.25
C VAL A 30 8.26 -1.63 -20.83
N LEU A 31 9.24 -1.25 -20.00
CA LEU A 31 10.62 -1.09 -20.45
C LEU A 31 11.30 -2.41 -20.82
N THR A 32 10.97 -3.50 -20.13
CA THR A 32 11.61 -4.81 -20.34
C THR A 32 10.81 -5.75 -21.23
N GLY A 33 9.53 -5.45 -21.48
CA GLY A 33 8.60 -6.35 -22.19
C GLY A 33 8.22 -7.61 -21.39
N ARG A 34 8.59 -7.71 -20.11
CA ARG A 34 8.37 -8.90 -19.28
C ARG A 34 7.10 -8.74 -18.44
N SER A 35 6.10 -9.58 -18.69
CA SER A 35 4.83 -9.61 -17.96
C SER A 35 4.98 -9.95 -16.47
N ALA A 36 6.06 -10.64 -16.07
CA ALA A 36 6.31 -10.99 -14.67
C ALA A 36 6.32 -9.78 -13.71
N PHE A 37 6.65 -8.58 -14.20
CA PHE A 37 6.59 -7.36 -13.39
C PHE A 37 5.15 -6.89 -13.12
N LEU A 38 4.19 -7.24 -13.98
CA LEU A 38 2.77 -7.00 -13.72
C LEU A 38 2.24 -7.92 -12.63
N ASP A 39 2.71 -9.16 -12.54
CA ASP A 39 2.35 -10.08 -11.45
C ASP A 39 2.82 -9.53 -10.09
N ILE A 40 4.03 -8.95 -10.05
CA ILE A 40 4.55 -8.24 -8.87
C ILE A 40 3.68 -7.04 -8.53
N ALA A 41 3.34 -6.21 -9.52
CA ALA A 41 2.50 -5.03 -9.33
C ALA A 41 1.10 -5.40 -8.78
N LEU A 42 0.50 -6.46 -9.32
CA LEU A 42 -0.79 -6.98 -8.87
C LEU A 42 -0.70 -7.55 -7.45
N GLY A 43 0.32 -8.36 -7.16
CA GLY A 43 0.54 -8.92 -5.83
C GLY A 43 0.70 -7.84 -4.76
N LEU A 44 1.54 -6.83 -5.03
CA LEU A 44 1.73 -5.68 -4.14
C LEU A 44 0.43 -4.90 -3.93
N SER A 45 -0.31 -4.63 -4.99
CA SER A 45 -1.57 -3.87 -4.93
C SER A 45 -2.63 -4.58 -4.09
N LEU A 46 -2.78 -5.89 -4.24
CA LEU A 46 -3.76 -6.69 -3.49
C LEU A 46 -3.41 -6.75 -2.00
N ILE A 47 -2.14 -7.01 -1.68
CA ILE A 47 -1.68 -7.06 -0.28
C ILE A 47 -1.86 -5.69 0.38
N ASN A 48 -1.49 -4.61 -0.32
CA ASN A 48 -1.62 -3.25 0.19
C ASN A 48 -3.09 -2.87 0.43
N PHE A 49 -3.99 -3.21 -0.50
CA PHE A 49 -5.42 -2.99 -0.34
C PHE A 49 -5.99 -3.70 0.90
N VAL A 50 -5.65 -4.98 1.09
CA VAL A 50 -6.07 -5.74 2.28
C VAL A 50 -5.49 -5.13 3.56
N ALA A 51 -4.22 -4.72 3.54
CA ALA A 51 -3.60 -4.05 4.67
C ALA A 51 -4.34 -2.73 5.03
N THR A 52 -4.70 -1.93 4.02
CA THR A 52 -5.43 -0.67 4.21
C THR A 52 -6.83 -0.89 4.77
N ALA A 53 -7.57 -1.88 4.25
CA ALA A 53 -8.87 -2.26 4.79
C ALA A 53 -8.77 -2.76 6.24
N ALA A 54 -7.81 -3.66 6.53
CA ALA A 54 -7.57 -4.18 7.87
C ALA A 54 -7.19 -3.06 8.85
N PHE A 55 -6.39 -2.10 8.40
CA PHE A 55 -5.98 -0.95 9.20
C PHE A 55 -7.17 -0.01 9.51
N ALA A 56 -8.05 0.23 8.54
CA ALA A 56 -9.27 1.01 8.75
C ALA A 56 -10.16 0.36 9.83
N VAL A 57 -10.41 -0.96 9.72
CA VAL A 57 -11.17 -1.73 10.72
C VAL A 57 -10.51 -1.68 12.10
N PHE A 58 -9.17 -1.78 12.15
CA PHE A 58 -8.43 -1.66 13.41
C PHE A 58 -8.60 -0.29 14.07
N LEU A 59 -8.52 0.80 13.28
CA LEU A 59 -8.72 2.15 13.79
C LEU A 59 -10.15 2.38 14.29
N GLU A 60 -11.16 1.90 13.56
CA GLU A 60 -12.57 1.98 13.96
C GLU A 60 -12.80 1.27 15.30
N ARG A 61 -12.29 0.05 15.44
CA ARG A 61 -12.39 -0.72 16.70
C ARG A 61 -11.66 -0.08 17.87
N LYS A 62 -10.51 0.55 17.62
CA LYS A 62 -9.78 1.30 18.65
C LYS A 62 -10.49 2.61 19.05
N GLY A 63 -11.18 3.25 18.10
CA GLY A 63 -11.95 4.48 18.33
C GLY A 63 -13.32 4.26 18.99
N GLY A 64 -13.92 3.08 18.82
CA GLY A 64 -15.24 2.70 19.35
C GLY A 64 -15.27 2.19 20.79
N GLY A 65 -14.16 2.26 21.53
CA GLY A 65 -14.09 1.88 22.94
C GLY A 65 -14.57 2.97 23.90
N ARG A 66 -15.79 3.48 23.71
CA ARG A 66 -16.55 4.26 24.71
C ARG A 66 -17.89 3.60 24.96
#